data_AF-A0A944PRD2-F1
#
_entry.id   AF-A0A944PRD2-F1
#
_cell.length_a   1.000
_cell.length_b   1.000
_cell.length_c   1.000
_cell.angle_alpha   90.00
_cell.angle_beta   90.00
_cell.angle_gamma   90.00
#
_symmetry.space_group_name_H-M   'P 1'
#
loop_
_entity.id
_entity.type
_entity.pdbx_description
1 polymer ?
#
loop_
_entity_poly.entity_id
_entity_poly.type
_entity_poly.pdbx_seq_one_letter_code
_entity_poly.pdbx_strand_id
1 'polypeptide(L)'
;MSAPTVRRRRLGGKLRELRGSLTLDEVAEKSGGKFGAYKLSRLETAKVAAKSQDIAELLDLYAGLGRDVDDELRAALLTLTKEGAQRGWWHSYRGVLSPVYEDLISLEAEATSAKTWHLGAIPGLLHTAEYAREIIKVTAMSEGIEAKVDALVEVRLARQAILTREEPLKLWAVIAEGALRTKTEDLGVMHEQLGRLLAMGKRPNINIQVLASTAPPHVGQLGSFSILGFDDHEDLDVVHTEALTAALYVERREQVSMYRDAAQRLAAAAASVERSAEMIAEIRNAL
;
A
#
# COMPACT_ATOMS: atom_id res chain seq x y z
N MET A 1 -18.73 -5.27 15.95
CA MET A 1 -17.28 -5.06 16.08
C MET A 1 -16.74 -4.69 14.70
N SER A 2 -16.00 -3.59 14.56
CA SER A 2 -15.36 -3.23 13.28
C SER A 2 -14.38 -4.31 12.85
N ALA A 3 -14.22 -4.52 11.54
CA ALA A 3 -13.19 -5.41 11.02
C ALA A 3 -11.79 -4.96 11.51
N PRO A 4 -10.87 -5.90 11.84
CA PRO A 4 -9.51 -5.54 12.23
C PRO A 4 -8.79 -4.78 11.10
N THR A 5 -7.96 -3.79 11.43
CA THR A 5 -7.12 -3.09 10.45
C THR A 5 -6.11 -4.04 9.82
N VAL A 6 -5.64 -3.72 8.61
CA VAL A 6 -4.58 -4.48 7.92
C VAL A 6 -3.35 -4.66 8.82
N ARG A 7 -2.98 -3.62 9.57
CA ARG A 7 -1.84 -3.64 10.51
C ARG A 7 -1.97 -4.74 11.57
N ARG A 8 -3.13 -4.84 12.20
CA ARG A 8 -3.40 -5.87 13.22
C ARG A 8 -3.39 -7.26 12.60
N ARG A 9 -3.92 -7.41 11.38
CA ARG A 9 -3.94 -8.69 10.68
C ARG A 9 -2.54 -9.16 10.29
N ARG A 10 -1.66 -8.26 9.81
CA ARG A 10 -0.23 -8.54 9.59
C ARG A 10 0.47 -9.02 10.85
N LEU A 11 0.30 -8.31 11.97
CA LEU A 11 0.87 -8.71 13.26
C LEU A 11 0.36 -10.09 13.68
N GLY A 12 -0.96 -10.31 13.68
CA GLY A 12 -1.56 -11.59 14.04
C GLY A 12 -1.15 -12.75 13.12
N GLY A 13 -1.01 -12.47 11.82
CA GLY A 13 -0.50 -13.40 10.83
C GLY A 13 0.94 -13.83 11.11
N LYS A 14 1.85 -12.88 11.39
CA LYS A 14 3.25 -13.20 11.70
C LYS A 14 3.40 -13.91 13.05
N LEU A 15 2.61 -13.55 14.06
CA LEU A 15 2.59 -14.30 15.33
C LEU A 15 2.14 -15.76 15.13
N ARG A 16 1.14 -15.99 14.28
CA ARG A 16 0.69 -17.34 13.92
C ARG A 16 1.78 -18.12 13.18
N GLU A 17 2.49 -17.47 12.27
CA GLU A 17 3.62 -18.07 11.55
C GLU A 17 4.76 -18.46 12.51
N LEU A 18 5.14 -17.56 13.42
CA LEU A 18 6.15 -17.81 14.45
C LEU A 18 5.74 -18.91 15.43
N ARG A 19 4.44 -19.02 15.77
CA ARG A 19 3.92 -20.16 16.54
C ARG A 19 4.21 -21.48 15.80
N GLY A 20 4.07 -21.49 14.47
CA GLY A 20 4.30 -22.66 13.62
C GLY A 20 3.33 -23.79 13.97
N SER A 21 3.87 -25.00 14.19
CA SER A 21 3.08 -26.20 14.49
C SER A 21 2.58 -26.28 15.94
N LEU A 22 3.07 -25.44 16.85
CA LEU A 22 2.64 -25.47 18.26
C LEU A 22 1.16 -25.10 18.36
N THR A 23 0.41 -25.81 19.17
CA THR A 23 -0.96 -25.46 19.56
C THR A 23 -0.95 -24.23 20.47
N LEU A 24 -2.12 -23.57 20.60
CA LEU A 24 -2.27 -22.42 21.49
C LEU A 24 -2.05 -22.82 22.96
N ASP A 25 -2.44 -24.04 23.34
CA ASP A 25 -2.25 -24.55 24.70
C ASP A 25 -0.78 -24.85 25.00
N GLU A 26 -0.03 -25.40 24.05
CA GLU A 26 1.42 -25.60 24.20
C GLU A 26 2.17 -24.27 24.35
N VAL A 27 1.78 -23.23 23.60
CA VAL A 27 2.35 -21.89 23.78
C VAL A 27 1.98 -21.32 25.16
N ALA A 28 0.75 -21.55 25.62
CA ALA A 28 0.31 -21.11 26.94
C ALA A 28 1.14 -21.77 28.06
N GLU A 29 1.36 -23.08 27.98
CA GLU A 29 2.20 -23.83 28.91
C GLU A 29 3.65 -23.34 28.87
N LYS A 30 4.24 -23.22 27.68
CA LYS A 30 5.63 -22.75 27.49
C LYS A 30 5.84 -21.30 27.94
N SER A 31 4.78 -20.49 27.95
CA SER A 31 4.82 -19.14 28.52
C SER A 31 4.76 -19.08 30.05
N GLY A 32 4.66 -20.24 30.73
CA GLY A 32 4.45 -20.30 32.18
C GLY A 32 3.06 -19.78 32.59
N GLY A 33 2.05 -19.93 31.73
CA GLY A 33 0.69 -19.45 31.96
C GLY A 33 0.48 -17.95 31.76
N LYS A 34 1.51 -17.20 31.35
CA LYS A 34 1.39 -15.75 31.08
C LYS A 34 0.40 -15.42 29.95
N PHE A 35 0.33 -16.29 28.93
CA PHE A 35 -0.59 -16.14 27.81
C PHE A 35 -1.54 -17.32 27.71
N GLY A 36 -2.80 -17.14 28.14
CA GLY A 36 -3.83 -18.17 27.91
C GLY A 36 -4.19 -18.32 26.43
N ALA A 37 -4.58 -19.53 26.00
CA ALA A 37 -4.95 -19.87 24.63
C ALA A 37 -6.01 -18.92 24.02
N TYR A 38 -6.98 -18.45 24.84
CA TYR A 38 -7.97 -17.46 24.41
C TYR A 38 -7.34 -16.12 23.99
N LYS A 39 -6.36 -15.62 24.76
CA LYS A 39 -5.65 -14.37 24.44
C LYS A 39 -4.81 -14.54 23.18
N LEU A 40 -4.06 -15.64 23.08
CA LEU A 40 -3.25 -15.98 21.91
C LEU A 40 -4.10 -16.05 20.63
N SER A 41 -5.23 -16.76 20.68
CA SER A 41 -6.17 -16.85 19.56
C SER A 41 -6.63 -15.47 19.08
N ARG A 42 -6.97 -14.57 20.01
CA ARG A 42 -7.45 -13.22 19.67
C ARG A 42 -6.35 -12.31 19.14
N LEU A 43 -5.11 -12.46 19.62
CA LEU A 43 -3.94 -11.77 19.06
C LEU A 43 -3.68 -12.24 17.62
N GLU A 44 -3.62 -13.55 17.38
CA GLU A 44 -3.37 -14.11 16.04
C GLU A 44 -4.50 -13.84 15.05
N THR A 45 -5.74 -13.71 15.51
CA THR A 45 -6.91 -13.39 14.68
C THR A 45 -7.21 -11.89 14.59
N ALA A 46 -6.33 -11.04 15.15
CA ALA A 46 -6.47 -9.58 15.14
C ALA A 46 -7.77 -9.06 15.79
N LYS A 47 -8.43 -9.88 16.62
CA LYS A 47 -9.71 -9.55 17.28
C LYS A 47 -9.54 -8.65 18.50
N VAL A 48 -8.31 -8.40 18.94
CA VAL A 48 -7.95 -7.45 20.01
C VAL A 48 -6.73 -6.65 19.61
N ALA A 49 -6.65 -5.43 20.15
CA ALA A 49 -5.42 -4.66 20.13
C ALA A 49 -4.32 -5.39 20.90
N ALA A 50 -3.14 -5.49 20.30
CA ALA A 50 -1.98 -6.10 20.94
C ALA A 50 -1.23 -5.06 21.78
N LYS A 51 -0.92 -5.40 23.04
CA LYS A 51 -0.06 -4.55 23.86
C LYS A 51 1.40 -4.78 23.46
N SER A 52 2.20 -3.72 23.35
CA SER A 52 3.63 -3.84 22.99
C SER A 52 4.39 -4.79 23.92
N GLN A 53 4.11 -4.75 25.22
CA GLN A 53 4.70 -5.68 26.19
C GLN A 53 4.31 -7.14 25.91
N ASP A 54 3.04 -7.41 25.61
CA ASP A 54 2.58 -8.77 25.28
C ASP A 54 3.29 -9.32 24.05
N ILE A 55 3.51 -8.47 23.04
CA ILE A 55 4.23 -8.86 21.82
C ILE A 55 5.72 -9.06 22.09
N ALA A 56 6.37 -8.18 22.85
CA ALA A 56 7.78 -8.35 23.20
C ALA A 56 8.02 -9.69 23.90
N GLU A 57 7.20 -10.03 24.90
CA GLU A 57 7.31 -11.28 25.65
C GLU A 57 7.02 -12.52 24.79
N LEU A 58 6.07 -12.44 23.84
CA LEU A 58 5.84 -13.53 22.88
C LEU A 58 7.00 -13.71 21.91
N LEU A 59 7.62 -12.62 21.47
CA LEU A 59 8.80 -12.67 20.61
C LEU A 59 10.02 -13.23 21.35
N ASP A 60 10.21 -12.89 22.62
CA ASP A 60 11.23 -13.52 23.49
C ASP A 60 11.01 -15.04 23.58
N LEU A 61 9.75 -15.45 23.80
CA LEU A 61 9.38 -16.87 23.85
C LEU A 61 9.68 -17.57 22.53
N TYR A 62 9.26 -17.01 21.40
CA TYR A 62 9.49 -17.62 20.09
C TYR A 62 10.98 -17.68 19.73
N ALA A 63 11.75 -16.64 20.02
CA ALA A 63 13.21 -16.64 19.87
C ALA A 63 13.85 -17.76 20.72
N GLY A 64 13.44 -17.90 21.98
CA GLY A 64 13.89 -18.98 22.88
C GLY A 64 13.50 -20.38 22.42
N LEU A 65 12.48 -20.51 21.56
CA LEU A 65 12.07 -21.75 20.89
C LEU A 65 12.79 -21.98 19.55
N GLY A 66 13.81 -21.18 19.23
CA GLY A 66 14.58 -21.28 18.00
C GLY A 66 13.84 -20.80 16.75
N ARG A 67 12.81 -19.96 16.90
CA ARG A 67 12.19 -19.26 15.77
C ARG A 67 13.08 -18.12 15.32
N ASP A 68 13.03 -17.86 14.02
CA ASP A 68 13.78 -16.76 13.41
C ASP A 68 13.13 -15.42 13.78
N VAL A 69 13.67 -14.79 14.81
CA VAL A 69 13.23 -13.49 15.35
C VAL A 69 14.47 -12.65 15.57
N ASP A 70 14.92 -12.01 14.50
CA ASP A 70 15.99 -11.01 14.57
C ASP A 70 15.50 -9.68 15.18
N ASP A 71 16.45 -8.77 15.43
CA ASP A 71 16.17 -7.47 16.05
C ASP A 71 15.32 -6.58 15.14
N GLU A 72 15.47 -6.69 13.83
CA GLU A 72 14.70 -5.95 12.83
C GLU A 72 13.23 -6.39 12.83
N LEU A 73 12.95 -7.69 12.82
CA LEU A 73 11.60 -8.24 12.82
C LEU A 73 10.91 -7.89 14.14
N ARG A 74 11.66 -7.97 15.25
CA ARG A 74 11.16 -7.52 16.55
C ARG A 74 10.75 -6.05 16.50
N ALA A 75 11.61 -5.16 16.00
CA ALA A 75 11.31 -3.73 15.91
C ALA A 75 10.09 -3.46 15.01
N ALA A 76 9.99 -4.14 13.87
CA ALA A 76 8.87 -4.04 12.95
C ALA A 76 7.54 -4.47 13.59
N LEU A 77 7.51 -5.65 14.24
CA LEU A 77 6.29 -6.16 14.89
C LEU A 77 5.86 -5.32 16.08
N LEU A 78 6.82 -4.80 16.87
CA LEU A 78 6.50 -3.87 17.95
C LEU A 78 5.95 -2.55 17.42
N THR A 79 6.41 -2.08 16.26
CA THR A 79 5.86 -0.88 15.61
C THR A 79 4.41 -1.08 15.18
N LEU A 80 4.03 -2.29 14.74
CA LEU A 80 2.63 -2.62 14.43
C LEU A 80 1.70 -2.55 15.65
N THR A 81 2.22 -2.67 16.88
CA THR A 81 1.41 -2.53 18.12
C THR A 81 1.09 -1.09 18.48
N LYS A 82 1.79 -0.12 17.91
CA LYS A 82 1.58 1.32 18.17
C LYS A 82 0.33 1.79 17.44
N GLU A 83 -0.84 1.37 17.90
CA GLU A 83 -2.14 1.61 17.26
C GLU A 83 -2.63 3.06 17.25
N GLY A 84 -1.88 4.01 17.83
CA GLY A 84 -2.41 5.37 18.03
C GLY A 84 -1.41 6.48 18.28
N ALA A 85 -0.11 6.29 18.04
CA ALA A 85 0.86 7.37 18.29
C ALA A 85 0.87 8.45 17.18
N GLN A 86 0.27 8.19 16.03
CA GLN A 86 -0.09 9.24 15.09
C GLN A 86 -1.60 9.27 14.97
N ARG A 87 -2.22 10.25 15.64
CA ARG A 87 -3.44 10.87 15.12
C ARG A 87 -3.08 11.40 13.74
N GLY A 88 -3.12 10.52 12.74
CA GLY A 88 -2.78 10.86 11.37
C GLY A 88 -3.61 12.06 10.97
N TRP A 89 -3.01 12.99 10.24
CA TRP A 89 -3.68 14.20 9.76
C TRP A 89 -5.04 13.88 9.09
N TRP A 90 -5.21 12.68 8.53
CA TRP A 90 -6.45 12.19 7.92
C TRP A 90 -7.62 11.99 8.91
N HIS A 91 -7.37 11.96 10.23
CA HIS A 91 -8.43 11.84 11.24
C HIS A 91 -9.38 13.05 11.25
N SER A 92 -8.94 14.24 10.80
CA SER A 92 -9.83 15.39 10.61
C SER A 92 -10.86 15.17 9.48
N TYR A 93 -10.68 14.13 8.66
CA TYR A 93 -11.55 13.77 7.54
C TYR A 93 -12.44 12.55 7.84
N ARG A 94 -12.62 12.17 9.12
CA ARG A 94 -13.55 11.10 9.51
C ARG A 94 -14.97 11.41 9.03
N GLY A 95 -15.61 10.43 8.38
CA GLY A 95 -16.94 10.58 7.75
C GLY A 95 -16.89 10.99 6.28
N VAL A 96 -15.73 11.47 5.81
CA VAL A 96 -15.42 11.63 4.38
C VAL A 96 -14.71 10.38 3.85
N LEU A 97 -13.76 9.84 4.61
CA LEU A 97 -12.99 8.66 4.22
C LEU A 97 -13.72 7.36 4.51
N SER A 98 -13.62 6.41 3.57
CA SER A 98 -13.99 5.03 3.84
C SER A 98 -12.92 4.38 4.74
N PRO A 99 -13.30 3.42 5.61
CA PRO A 99 -12.32 2.70 6.44
C PRO A 99 -11.21 2.04 5.62
N VAL A 100 -11.53 1.60 4.41
CA VAL A 100 -10.58 0.97 3.48
C VAL A 100 -9.56 1.97 2.96
N TYR A 101 -9.96 3.21 2.69
CA TYR A 101 -9.03 4.26 2.26
C TYR A 101 -8.18 4.78 3.43
N GLU A 102 -8.72 4.83 4.66
CA GLU A 102 -7.92 5.11 5.86
C GLU A 102 -6.83 4.06 6.08
N ASP A 103 -7.14 2.78 5.89
CA ASP A 103 -6.15 1.69 5.94
C ASP A 103 -5.04 1.90 4.89
N LEU A 104 -5.38 2.31 3.66
CA LEU A 104 -4.40 2.57 2.61
C LEU A 104 -3.45 3.70 3.01
N ILE A 105 -4.00 4.85 3.43
CA ILE A 105 -3.20 6.01 3.85
C ILE A 105 -2.28 5.64 5.03
N SER A 106 -2.79 4.86 5.98
CA SER A 106 -1.99 4.41 7.12
C SER A 106 -0.86 3.47 6.71
N LEU A 107 -1.08 2.58 5.73
CA LEU A 107 -0.03 1.71 5.21
C LEU A 107 0.98 2.48 4.37
N GLU A 108 0.53 3.38 3.49
CA GLU A 108 1.39 4.28 2.71
C GLU A 108 2.29 5.14 3.60
N ALA A 109 1.75 5.66 4.71
CA ALA A 109 2.48 6.46 5.68
C ALA A 109 3.63 5.71 6.37
N GLU A 110 3.61 4.38 6.35
CA GLU A 110 4.62 3.56 7.05
C GLU A 110 5.45 2.69 6.12
N ALA A 111 5.02 2.53 4.87
CA ALA A 111 5.80 1.85 3.86
C ALA A 111 7.12 2.60 3.60
N THR A 112 8.17 1.84 3.34
CA THR A 112 9.47 2.36 2.90
C THR A 112 9.65 2.24 1.38
N SER A 113 8.87 1.36 0.75
CA SER A 113 8.77 1.28 -0.71
C SER A 113 7.35 1.03 -1.20
N ALA A 114 7.08 1.41 -2.44
CA ALA A 114 5.86 1.05 -3.15
C ALA A 114 6.17 0.67 -4.59
N LYS A 115 5.69 -0.49 -5.04
CA LYS A 115 5.74 -0.93 -6.44
C LYS A 115 4.32 -0.97 -6.98
N THR A 116 4.01 -0.18 -8.00
CA THR A 116 2.63 -0.04 -8.48
C THR A 116 2.51 -0.35 -9.97
N TRP A 117 1.39 -0.98 -10.33
CA TRP A 117 0.96 -1.17 -11.71
C TRP A 117 -0.40 -0.50 -11.88
N HIS A 118 -0.49 0.36 -12.89
CA HIS A 118 -1.67 1.18 -13.15
C HIS A 118 -2.14 1.04 -14.60
N LEU A 119 -3.24 0.30 -14.79
CA LEU A 119 -3.78 -0.02 -16.10
C LEU A 119 -4.63 1.10 -16.73
N GLY A 120 -5.49 1.75 -15.94
CA GLY A 120 -6.53 2.67 -16.46
C GLY A 120 -6.46 4.12 -15.98
N ALA A 121 -5.70 4.40 -14.92
CA ALA A 121 -5.55 5.74 -14.36
C ALA A 121 -4.16 5.90 -13.75
N ILE A 122 -3.62 7.11 -13.77
CA ILE A 122 -2.31 7.42 -13.20
C ILE A 122 -2.29 7.11 -11.69
N PRO A 123 -1.15 6.70 -11.10
CA PRO A 123 -1.05 6.47 -9.65
C PRO A 123 -1.46 7.69 -8.83
N GLY A 124 -2.33 7.50 -7.85
CA GLY A 124 -2.87 8.59 -7.05
C GLY A 124 -1.86 9.34 -6.18
N LEU A 125 -0.64 8.80 -6.01
CA LEU A 125 0.48 9.49 -5.36
C LEU A 125 1.18 10.51 -6.30
N LEU A 126 0.85 10.47 -7.60
CA LEU A 126 1.45 11.31 -8.64
C LEU A 126 0.43 12.28 -9.27
N HIS A 127 -0.79 12.36 -8.72
CA HIS A 127 -1.85 13.23 -9.23
C HIS A 127 -1.58 14.72 -8.98
N THR A 128 -2.03 15.54 -9.91
CA THR A 128 -2.36 16.96 -9.73
C THR A 128 -3.74 17.08 -9.06
N ALA A 129 -4.08 18.26 -8.56
CA ALA A 129 -5.37 18.48 -7.90
C ALA A 129 -6.55 18.27 -8.86
N GLU A 130 -6.38 18.77 -10.08
CA GLU A 130 -7.37 18.76 -11.14
C GLU A 130 -7.60 17.35 -11.67
N TYR A 131 -6.53 16.59 -11.94
CA TYR A 131 -6.68 15.19 -12.37
C TYR A 131 -7.27 14.32 -11.23
N ALA A 132 -6.86 14.54 -9.98
CA ALA A 132 -7.45 13.84 -8.84
C ALA A 132 -8.96 14.10 -8.74
N ARG A 133 -9.39 15.36 -8.96
CA ARG A 133 -10.81 15.76 -8.94
C ARG A 133 -11.60 15.01 -10.01
N GLU A 134 -11.10 14.94 -11.24
CA GLU A 134 -11.74 14.21 -12.34
C GLU A 134 -11.86 12.71 -12.03
N ILE A 135 -10.78 12.08 -11.57
CA ILE A 135 -10.80 10.66 -11.19
C ILE A 135 -11.76 10.39 -10.03
N ILE A 136 -11.77 11.23 -8.99
CA ILE A 136 -12.65 11.05 -7.84
C ILE A 136 -14.13 11.14 -8.25
N LYS A 137 -14.51 12.13 -9.07
CA LYS A 137 -15.89 12.30 -9.54
C LYS A 137 -16.41 11.06 -10.28
N VAL A 138 -15.58 10.43 -11.12
CA VAL A 138 -16.02 9.29 -11.94
C VAL A 138 -15.93 7.93 -11.24
N THR A 139 -15.06 7.79 -10.23
CA THR A 139 -14.83 6.50 -9.56
C THR A 139 -15.59 6.33 -8.25
N ALA A 140 -15.89 7.41 -7.55
CA ALA A 140 -16.64 7.32 -6.30
C ALA A 140 -18.14 7.23 -6.61
N MET A 141 -18.58 5.99 -6.88
CA MET A 141 -19.95 5.59 -7.24
C MET A 141 -20.94 5.65 -6.06
N SER A 142 -20.90 6.73 -5.25
CA SER A 142 -21.74 6.90 -4.06
C SER A 142 -22.57 8.18 -4.11
N GLU A 143 -23.81 8.11 -3.65
CA GLU A 143 -24.65 9.30 -3.45
C GLU A 143 -23.95 10.33 -2.53
N GLY A 144 -24.04 11.61 -2.89
CA GLY A 144 -23.44 12.70 -2.12
C GLY A 144 -21.92 12.85 -2.28
N ILE A 145 -21.30 12.15 -3.25
CA ILE A 145 -19.88 12.30 -3.54
C ILE A 145 -19.50 13.74 -3.90
N GLU A 146 -20.36 14.46 -4.63
CA GLU A 146 -20.12 15.83 -5.07
C GLU A 146 -19.78 16.75 -3.89
N ALA A 147 -20.48 16.59 -2.77
CA ALA A 147 -20.24 17.36 -1.54
C ALA A 147 -18.91 16.99 -0.83
N LYS A 148 -18.27 15.88 -1.23
CA LYS A 148 -17.03 15.36 -0.63
C LYS A 148 -15.82 15.44 -1.55
N VAL A 149 -15.98 15.80 -2.82
CA VAL A 149 -14.89 15.79 -3.82
C VAL A 149 -13.71 16.65 -3.35
N ASP A 150 -13.94 17.88 -2.92
CA ASP A 150 -12.87 18.80 -2.49
C ASP A 150 -12.06 18.22 -1.33
N ALA A 151 -12.74 17.71 -0.30
CA ALA A 151 -12.09 17.08 0.85
C ALA A 151 -11.29 15.81 0.44
N LEU A 152 -11.81 15.02 -0.50
CA LEU A 152 -11.08 13.84 -1.01
C LEU A 152 -9.87 14.23 -1.86
N VAL A 153 -9.93 15.33 -2.61
CA VAL A 153 -8.79 15.90 -3.35
C VAL A 153 -7.73 16.38 -2.36
N GLU A 154 -8.12 17.13 -1.32
CA GLU A 154 -7.19 17.55 -0.26
C GLU A 154 -6.47 16.35 0.35
N VAL A 155 -7.20 15.30 0.73
CA VAL A 155 -6.62 14.06 1.25
C VAL A 155 -5.69 13.40 0.24
N ARG A 156 -6.08 13.35 -1.05
CA ARG A 156 -5.26 12.77 -2.13
C ARG A 156 -3.93 13.51 -2.30
N LEU A 157 -3.91 14.82 -2.12
CA LEU A 157 -2.70 15.63 -2.21
C LEU A 157 -1.86 15.56 -0.93
N ALA A 158 -2.49 15.64 0.24
CA ALA A 158 -1.82 15.59 1.53
C ALA A 158 -1.05 14.28 1.73
N ARG A 159 -1.60 13.14 1.27
CA ARG A 159 -0.89 11.85 1.36
C ARG A 159 0.39 11.78 0.50
N GLN A 160 0.54 12.63 -0.52
CA GLN A 160 1.75 12.64 -1.35
C GLN A 160 3.00 13.10 -0.59
N ALA A 161 2.84 13.71 0.58
CA ALA A 161 3.95 14.15 1.43
C ALA A 161 4.94 13.01 1.77
N ILE A 162 4.50 11.75 1.74
CA ILE A 162 5.37 10.57 1.93
C ILE A 162 6.48 10.46 0.89
N LEU A 163 6.30 11.04 -0.31
CA LEU A 163 7.30 11.05 -1.38
C LEU A 163 8.43 12.08 -1.14
N THR A 164 8.24 12.99 -0.17
CA THR A 164 9.13 14.13 0.09
C THR A 164 9.50 14.30 1.56
N ARG A 165 9.13 13.35 2.43
CA ARG A 165 9.57 13.32 3.85
C ARG A 165 11.07 13.04 3.95
N GLU A 166 11.62 13.16 5.16
CA GLU A 166 13.05 12.96 5.45
C GLU A 166 13.59 11.61 4.92
N GLU A 167 12.88 10.53 5.21
CA GLU A 167 13.11 9.21 4.60
C GLU A 167 12.04 8.92 3.56
N PRO A 168 12.20 9.41 2.31
CA PRO A 168 11.12 9.39 1.34
C PRO A 168 10.77 7.96 0.90
N LEU A 169 9.48 7.72 0.67
CA LEU A 169 9.00 6.46 0.08
C LEU A 169 9.70 6.22 -1.27
N LYS A 170 10.30 5.04 -1.44
CA LYS A 170 10.85 4.60 -2.73
C LYS A 170 9.72 4.10 -3.63
N LEU A 171 9.30 4.91 -4.60
CA LEU A 171 8.20 4.61 -5.52
C LEU A 171 8.74 4.06 -6.84
N TRP A 172 8.23 2.91 -7.26
CA TRP A 172 8.38 2.37 -8.60
C TRP A 172 7.00 2.21 -9.25
N ALA A 173 6.65 3.12 -10.15
CA ALA A 173 5.35 3.14 -10.81
C ALA A 173 5.49 2.67 -12.26
N VAL A 174 4.81 1.59 -12.62
CA VAL A 174 4.63 1.15 -14.00
C VAL A 174 3.21 1.52 -14.43
N ILE A 175 3.10 2.29 -15.50
CA ILE A 175 1.84 2.86 -15.98
C ILE A 175 1.60 2.37 -17.41
N ALA A 176 0.40 1.87 -17.69
CA ALA A 176 0.01 1.55 -19.06
C ALA A 176 -0.10 2.84 -19.89
N GLU A 177 0.44 2.84 -21.11
CA GLU A 177 0.39 3.99 -22.01
C GLU A 177 -1.04 4.52 -22.21
N GLY A 178 -2.04 3.62 -22.23
CA GLY A 178 -3.46 3.96 -22.33
C GLY A 178 -3.92 4.94 -21.24
N ALA A 179 -3.46 4.76 -19.99
CA ALA A 179 -3.82 5.64 -18.88
C ALA A 179 -3.26 7.06 -19.04
N LEU A 180 -2.16 7.23 -19.79
CA LEU A 180 -1.57 8.53 -20.11
C LEU A 180 -2.26 9.22 -21.28
N ARG A 181 -3.03 8.46 -22.09
CA ARG A 181 -3.77 8.93 -23.26
C ARG A 181 -5.27 9.11 -22.99
N THR A 182 -5.76 8.71 -21.81
CA THR A 182 -7.15 8.94 -21.41
C THR A 182 -7.45 10.44 -21.44
N LYS A 183 -8.44 10.82 -22.25
CA LYS A 183 -8.89 12.21 -22.34
C LYS A 183 -9.70 12.61 -21.10
N THR A 184 -9.36 13.75 -20.53
CA THR A 184 -10.21 14.49 -19.60
C THR A 184 -11.07 15.50 -20.38
N GLU A 185 -12.14 16.03 -19.78
CA GLU A 185 -12.98 17.04 -20.43
C GLU A 185 -12.19 18.31 -20.80
N ASP A 186 -11.23 18.68 -19.95
CA ASP A 186 -10.24 19.73 -20.19
C ASP A 186 -8.86 19.13 -20.48
N LEU A 187 -8.34 19.37 -21.67
CA LEU A 187 -7.01 18.89 -22.10
C LEU A 187 -5.86 19.51 -21.28
N GLY A 188 -6.06 20.69 -20.71
CA GLY A 188 -5.11 21.34 -19.82
C GLY A 188 -4.79 20.50 -18.58
N VAL A 189 -5.78 19.74 -18.08
CA VAL A 189 -5.62 18.83 -16.94
C VAL A 189 -4.59 17.74 -17.25
N MET A 190 -4.69 17.10 -18.41
CA MET A 190 -3.73 16.06 -18.79
C MET A 190 -2.36 16.64 -19.14
N HIS A 191 -2.30 17.83 -19.75
CA HIS A 191 -1.03 18.50 -20.00
C HIS A 191 -0.25 18.77 -18.68
N GLU A 192 -0.93 19.29 -17.66
CA GLU A 192 -0.34 19.51 -16.34
C GLU A 192 -0.03 18.20 -15.61
N GLN A 193 -0.93 17.22 -15.70
CA GLN A 193 -0.73 15.91 -15.08
C GLN A 193 0.50 15.18 -15.64
N LEU A 194 0.71 15.19 -16.95
CA LEU A 194 1.91 14.60 -17.56
C LEU A 194 3.16 15.41 -17.22
N GLY A 195 3.05 16.75 -17.13
CA GLY A 195 4.11 17.61 -16.62
C GLY A 195 4.53 17.25 -15.18
N ARG A 196 3.55 16.94 -14.32
CA ARG A 196 3.80 16.45 -12.95
C ARG A 196 4.57 15.13 -12.95
N LEU A 197 4.24 14.18 -13.82
CA LEU A 197 4.99 12.92 -13.93
C LEU A 197 6.46 13.17 -14.30
N LEU A 198 6.72 14.02 -15.30
CA LEU A 198 8.08 14.38 -15.72
C LEU A 198 8.86 15.08 -14.58
N ALA A 199 8.20 15.94 -13.81
CA ALA A 199 8.83 16.61 -12.68
C ALA A 199 9.15 15.63 -11.54
N MET A 200 8.22 14.72 -11.22
CA MET A 200 8.39 13.74 -10.14
C MET A 200 9.41 12.66 -10.49
N GLY A 201 9.48 12.23 -11.76
CA GLY A 201 10.46 11.25 -12.24
C GLY A 201 11.92 11.74 -12.21
N LYS A 202 12.17 13.03 -11.95
CA LYS A 202 13.52 13.56 -11.71
C LYS A 202 14.01 13.32 -10.28
N ARG A 203 13.16 12.86 -9.37
CA ARG A 203 13.54 12.59 -7.97
C ARG A 203 14.23 11.23 -7.87
N PRO A 204 15.28 11.08 -7.04
CA PRO A 204 16.05 9.84 -6.94
C PRO A 204 15.25 8.67 -6.34
N ASN A 205 14.18 8.95 -5.59
CA ASN A 205 13.33 7.94 -4.97
C ASN A 205 12.11 7.55 -5.82
N ILE A 206 11.98 8.07 -7.05
CA ILE A 206 10.79 7.86 -7.90
C ILE A 206 11.20 7.37 -9.28
N ASN A 207 10.84 6.13 -9.59
CA ASN A 207 10.96 5.56 -10.93
C ASN A 207 9.58 5.49 -11.57
N ILE A 208 9.44 6.04 -12.78
CA ILE A 208 8.22 5.97 -13.57
C ILE A 208 8.55 5.28 -14.89
N GLN A 209 7.89 4.16 -15.15
CA GLN A 209 8.00 3.42 -16.40
C GLN A 209 6.65 3.37 -17.10
N VAL A 210 6.69 3.37 -18.43
CA VAL A 210 5.51 3.23 -19.29
C VAL A 210 5.55 1.88 -19.98
N LEU A 211 4.48 1.10 -19.83
CA LEU A 211 4.26 -0.08 -20.66
C LEU A 211 3.51 0.34 -21.91
N ALA A 212 4.17 0.21 -23.07
CA ALA A 212 3.61 0.60 -24.35
C ALA A 212 2.32 -0.17 -24.69
N SER A 213 1.40 0.50 -25.38
CA SER A 213 0.14 -0.09 -25.86
C SER A 213 0.34 -1.23 -26.86
N THR A 214 1.52 -1.31 -27.49
CA THR A 214 1.93 -2.37 -28.41
C THR A 214 2.56 -3.59 -27.71
N ALA A 215 2.66 -3.57 -26.37
CA ALA A 215 3.21 -4.69 -25.62
C ALA A 215 2.39 -5.98 -25.82
N PRO A 216 3.02 -7.16 -25.87
CA PRO A 216 2.32 -8.45 -25.87
C PRO A 216 1.42 -8.62 -24.62
N PRO A 217 0.48 -9.58 -24.64
CA PRO A 217 -0.32 -9.93 -23.45
C PRO A 217 0.55 -10.13 -22.20
N HIS A 218 0.12 -9.57 -21.08
CA HIS A 218 0.90 -9.50 -19.84
C HIS A 218 0.00 -9.59 -18.60
N VAL A 219 0.60 -9.96 -17.46
CA VAL A 219 -0.09 -10.17 -16.18
C VAL A 219 -0.92 -8.97 -15.71
N GLY A 220 -0.48 -7.75 -16.04
CA GLY A 220 -1.18 -6.51 -15.72
C GLY A 220 -2.57 -6.33 -16.35
N GLN A 221 -2.97 -7.18 -17.30
CA GLN A 221 -4.32 -7.18 -17.88
C GLN A 221 -5.41 -7.57 -16.86
N LEU A 222 -5.03 -8.22 -15.76
CA LEU A 222 -5.95 -8.60 -14.68
C LEU A 222 -6.37 -7.43 -13.77
N GLY A 223 -5.74 -6.26 -13.92
CA GLY A 223 -6.07 -5.06 -13.17
C GLY A 223 -4.88 -4.40 -12.50
N SER A 224 -5.12 -3.22 -11.92
CA SER A 224 -4.13 -2.42 -11.21
C SER A 224 -3.87 -2.96 -9.81
N PHE A 225 -2.65 -2.78 -9.30
CA PHE A 225 -2.29 -3.15 -7.93
C PHE A 225 -1.15 -2.29 -7.40
N SER A 226 -1.00 -2.24 -6.08
CA SER A 226 0.10 -1.58 -5.39
C SER A 226 0.66 -2.51 -4.31
N ILE A 227 1.96 -2.78 -4.35
CA ILE A 227 2.68 -3.51 -3.31
C ILE A 227 3.33 -2.48 -2.41
N LEU A 228 2.95 -2.47 -1.14
CA LEU A 228 3.53 -1.64 -0.09
C LEU A 228 4.55 -2.48 0.67
N GLY A 229 5.81 -2.05 0.62
CA GLY A 229 6.93 -2.72 1.26
C GLY A 229 7.34 -2.08 2.57
N PHE A 230 7.71 -2.90 3.56
CA PHE A 230 8.04 -2.46 4.91
C PHE A 230 9.39 -3.03 5.34
N ASP A 231 10.45 -2.26 5.06
CA ASP A 231 11.85 -2.59 5.35
C ASP A 231 12.29 -3.94 4.74
N ASP A 232 13.33 -4.57 5.31
CA ASP A 232 13.91 -5.82 4.80
C ASP A 232 13.03 -7.06 5.08
N HIS A 233 11.82 -6.87 5.62
CA HIS A 233 10.86 -7.94 5.87
C HIS A 233 9.78 -7.99 4.79
N GLU A 234 10.16 -8.54 3.64
CA GLU A 234 9.24 -8.87 2.54
C GLU A 234 8.02 -9.70 2.97
N ASP A 235 8.11 -10.39 4.10
CA ASP A 235 7.02 -11.17 4.71
C ASP A 235 5.88 -10.32 5.25
N LEU A 236 6.14 -9.04 5.50
CA LEU A 236 5.16 -8.09 6.00
C LEU A 236 4.57 -7.23 4.89
N ASP A 237 5.01 -7.37 3.64
CA ASP A 237 4.48 -6.60 2.51
C ASP A 237 2.98 -6.82 2.33
N VAL A 238 2.31 -5.79 1.83
CA VAL A 238 0.86 -5.81 1.58
C VAL A 238 0.60 -5.43 0.14
N VAL A 239 -0.24 -6.21 -0.54
CA VAL A 239 -0.78 -5.79 -1.83
C VAL A 239 -2.14 -5.16 -1.60
N HIS A 240 -2.36 -4.01 -2.23
CA HIS A 240 -3.64 -3.34 -2.33
C HIS A 240 -4.14 -3.39 -3.78
N THR A 241 -5.39 -3.83 -3.97
CA THR A 241 -6.09 -3.79 -5.27
C THR A 241 -7.49 -3.22 -5.10
N GLU A 242 -7.90 -2.34 -6.00
CA GLU A 242 -9.24 -1.75 -5.98
C GLU A 242 -10.14 -2.41 -7.04
N ALA A 243 -11.38 -2.66 -6.65
CA ALA A 243 -12.50 -3.02 -7.51
C ALA A 243 -13.62 -1.99 -7.29
N LEU A 244 -14.62 -1.99 -8.16
CA LEU A 244 -15.70 -0.99 -8.15
C LEU A 244 -16.40 -0.85 -6.78
N THR A 245 -16.57 -1.95 -6.05
CA THR A 245 -17.34 -1.99 -4.79
C THR A 245 -16.50 -2.40 -3.57
N ALA A 246 -15.22 -2.70 -3.76
CA ALA A 246 -14.36 -3.24 -2.72
C ALA A 246 -12.90 -2.89 -2.99
N ALA A 247 -12.10 -2.79 -1.93
CA ALA A 247 -10.66 -2.95 -2.07
C ALA A 247 -10.21 -4.19 -1.30
N LEU A 248 -9.21 -4.86 -1.85
CA LEU A 248 -8.64 -6.08 -1.31
C LEU A 248 -7.23 -5.79 -0.82
N TYR A 249 -6.95 -6.25 0.40
CA TYR A 249 -5.60 -6.31 0.95
C TYR A 249 -5.15 -7.76 0.99
N VAL A 250 -4.05 -8.06 0.28
CA VAL A 250 -3.41 -9.38 0.27
C VAL A 250 -2.20 -9.33 1.17
N GLU A 251 -2.22 -10.14 2.22
CA GLU A 251 -1.21 -10.15 3.29
C GLU A 251 -0.49 -11.51 3.38
N ARG A 252 -1.02 -12.55 2.72
CA ARG A 252 -0.41 -13.89 2.75
C ARG A 252 0.84 -13.91 1.88
N ARG A 253 2.00 -14.22 2.48
CA ARG A 253 3.32 -14.27 1.83
C ARG A 253 3.31 -14.92 0.45
N GLU A 254 2.73 -16.10 0.31
CA GLU A 254 2.65 -16.83 -0.97
C GLU A 254 1.93 -16.04 -2.06
N GLN A 255 0.84 -15.36 -1.70
CA GLN A 255 0.06 -14.55 -2.63
C GLN A 255 0.76 -13.22 -2.94
N VAL A 256 1.35 -12.58 -1.93
CA VAL A 256 2.16 -11.35 -2.12
C VAL A 256 3.34 -11.62 -3.06
N SER A 257 3.98 -12.80 -2.95
CA SER A 257 5.05 -13.23 -3.86
C SER A 257 4.59 -13.28 -5.32
N MET A 258 3.38 -13.75 -5.61
CA MET A 258 2.84 -13.76 -6.97
C MET A 258 2.71 -12.33 -7.55
N TYR A 259 2.32 -11.36 -6.73
CA TYR A 259 2.28 -9.96 -7.14
C TYR A 259 3.67 -9.36 -7.33
N ARG A 260 4.65 -9.74 -6.50
CA ARG A 260 6.06 -9.32 -6.69
C ARG A 260 6.60 -9.80 -8.02
N ASP A 261 6.39 -11.07 -8.36
CA ASP A 261 6.76 -11.64 -9.66
C ASP A 261 6.06 -10.90 -10.80
N ALA A 262 4.77 -10.58 -10.64
CA ALA A 262 4.01 -9.82 -11.61
C ALA A 262 4.57 -8.40 -11.81
N ALA A 263 4.90 -7.70 -10.73
CA ALA A 263 5.50 -6.37 -10.77
C ALA A 263 6.86 -6.39 -11.47
N GLN A 264 7.69 -7.39 -11.19
CA GLN A 264 8.99 -7.56 -11.84
C GLN A 264 8.85 -7.81 -13.34
N ARG A 265 7.92 -8.68 -13.75
CA ARG A 265 7.64 -8.95 -15.17
C ARG A 265 7.13 -7.69 -15.89
N LEU A 266 6.28 -6.90 -15.25
CA LEU A 266 5.77 -5.64 -15.80
C LEU A 266 6.88 -4.59 -15.93
N ALA A 267 7.71 -4.41 -14.90
CA ALA A 267 8.85 -3.49 -14.95
C ALA A 267 9.88 -3.88 -16.02
N ALA A 268 10.12 -5.17 -16.20
CA ALA A 268 11.02 -5.70 -17.24
C ALA A 268 10.47 -5.53 -18.67
N ALA A 269 9.14 -5.60 -18.84
CA ALA A 269 8.48 -5.40 -20.13
C ALA A 269 8.26 -3.92 -20.48
N ALA A 270 8.21 -3.04 -19.47
CA ALA A 270 8.04 -1.61 -19.66
C ALA A 270 9.30 -0.96 -20.24
N ALA A 271 9.13 0.21 -20.86
CA ALA A 271 10.26 1.01 -21.33
C ALA A 271 11.17 1.42 -20.16
N SER A 272 12.45 1.71 -20.44
CA SER A 272 13.36 2.26 -19.42
C SER A 272 12.80 3.56 -18.85
N VAL A 273 13.29 4.00 -17.69
CA VAL A 273 12.82 5.25 -17.06
C VAL A 273 13.03 6.45 -17.99
N GLU A 274 14.16 6.49 -18.70
CA GLU A 274 14.50 7.54 -19.65
C GLU A 274 13.55 7.52 -20.86
N ARG A 275 13.38 6.35 -21.50
CA ARG A 275 12.46 6.23 -22.65
C ARG A 275 11.02 6.50 -22.24
N SER A 276 10.63 6.13 -21.02
CA SER A 276 9.31 6.42 -20.46
C SER A 276 9.09 7.93 -20.29
N ALA A 277 10.09 8.67 -19.85
CA ALA A 277 10.03 10.14 -19.78
C ALA A 277 9.87 10.78 -21.17
N GLU A 278 10.57 10.27 -22.18
CA GLU A 278 10.39 10.69 -23.57
C GLU A 278 8.96 10.43 -24.06
N MET A 279 8.43 9.21 -23.85
CA MET A 279 7.06 8.86 -24.22
C MET A 279 6.03 9.77 -23.53
N ILE A 280 6.20 10.07 -22.24
CA ILE A 280 5.33 10.99 -21.51
C ILE A 280 5.39 12.40 -22.12
N ALA A 281 6.58 12.88 -22.48
CA ALA A 281 6.74 14.19 -23.12
C ALA A 281 6.13 14.23 -24.53
N GLU A 282 6.31 13.18 -25.33
CA GLU A 282 5.69 13.02 -26.66
C GLU A 282 4.17 13.06 -26.56
N ILE A 283 3.57 12.33 -25.61
CA ILE A 283 2.12 12.33 -25.37
C ILE A 283 1.67 13.72 -24.92
N ARG A 284 2.38 14.35 -23.98
CA ARG A 284 2.05 15.69 -23.46
C ARG A 284 2.05 16.76 -24.56
N ASN A 285 3.02 16.72 -25.47
CA ASN A 285 3.14 17.69 -26.56
C ASN A 285 2.09 17.49 -27.67
N ALA A 286 1.43 16.34 -27.70
CA ALA A 286 0.42 15.99 -28.69
C ALA A 286 -1.03 16.28 -28.23
N LEU A 287 -1.23 16.74 -26.99
CA LEU A 287 -2.52 17.20 -26.46
C LEU A 287 -2.86 18.61 -26.96
#